data_AF-A0A6G1FQF3-F1
#
_entry.id   AF-A0A6G1FQF3-F1
#
_cell.length_a   1.000
_cell.length_b   1.000
_cell.length_c   1.000
_cell.angle_alpha   90.00
_cell.angle_beta   90.00
_cell.angle_gamma   90.00
#
_symmetry.space_group_name_H-M   'P 1'
#
loop_
_entity.id
_entity.type
_entity.pdbx_description
1 polymer ?
#
loop_
_entity_poly.entity_id
_entity_poly.type
_entity_poly.pdbx_seq_one_letter_code
_entity_poly.pdbx_strand_id
1 'polypeptide(L)'
;FKIEYKPGRLNTIPDALSRRDQDIPKGSDDERIRSRFIQVLKGESIDHLRTNATTTETTPLQQLWDETIPQDEQYQDLLKAATENARQVPAAYKHLKLSMTDLSTADSRLL
;
A
#
# COMPACT_ATOMS: atom_id res chain seq x y z
N PHE A 1 -27.07 -30.31 9.07
CA PHE A 1 -26.73 -29.74 7.75
C PHE A 1 -25.23 -29.91 7.50
N LYS A 2 -24.78 -30.01 6.25
CA LYS A 2 -23.37 -30.24 5.89
C LYS A 2 -22.94 -29.16 4.89
N ILE A 3 -21.90 -28.41 5.23
CA ILE A 3 -21.34 -27.37 4.36
C ILE A 3 -20.18 -28.02 3.61
N GLU A 4 -20.23 -27.98 2.28
CA GLU A 4 -19.19 -28.54 1.41
C GLU A 4 -18.65 -27.44 0.49
N TYR A 5 -17.33 -27.38 0.37
CA TYR A 5 -16.66 -26.46 -0.55
C TYR A 5 -16.84 -26.95 -1.99
N LYS A 6 -17.22 -26.03 -2.89
CA LYS A 6 -17.23 -26.26 -4.34
C LYS A 6 -16.31 -25.26 -5.03
N PRO A 7 -15.40 -25.72 -5.91
CA PRO A 7 -14.59 -24.84 -6.75
C PRO A 7 -15.49 -23.88 -7.55
N GLY A 8 -15.12 -22.60 -7.61
CA GLY A 8 -15.96 -21.54 -8.19
C GLY A 8 -16.45 -21.82 -9.62
N ARG A 9 -15.62 -22.48 -10.45
CA ARG A 9 -16.00 -22.88 -11.83
C ARG A 9 -17.21 -23.83 -11.89
N LEU A 10 -17.45 -24.60 -10.84
CA LEU A 10 -18.58 -25.55 -10.73
C LEU A 10 -19.74 -24.99 -9.90
N ASN A 11 -19.60 -23.77 -9.38
CA ASN A 11 -20.55 -23.14 -8.50
C ASN A 11 -21.30 -22.01 -9.23
N THR A 12 -21.96 -22.39 -10.34
CA THR A 12 -22.60 -21.47 -11.30
C THR A 12 -23.68 -20.58 -10.68
N ILE A 13 -24.40 -21.05 -9.66
CA ILE A 13 -25.52 -20.32 -9.06
C ILE A 13 -25.03 -19.19 -8.13
N PRO A 14 -24.12 -19.43 -7.16
CA PRO A 14 -23.54 -18.34 -6.37
C PRO A 14 -22.65 -17.40 -7.20
N ASP A 15 -21.95 -17.94 -8.19
CA ASP A 15 -21.09 -17.15 -9.09
C ASP A 15 -21.90 -16.20 -9.98
N ALA A 16 -23.15 -16.55 -10.32
CA ALA A 16 -24.08 -15.66 -11.04
C ALA A 16 -24.48 -14.41 -10.25
N LEU A 17 -24.41 -14.43 -8.91
CA LEU A 17 -24.64 -13.25 -8.08
C LEU A 17 -23.43 -12.31 -8.06
N SER A 18 -22.20 -12.83 -8.17
CA SER A 18 -20.97 -12.02 -8.23
C SER A 18 -20.65 -11.49 -9.64
N ARG A 19 -21.35 -11.98 -10.67
CA ARG A 19 -21.13 -11.60 -12.09
C ARG A 19 -22.26 -10.76 -12.68
N ARG A 20 -23.14 -10.18 -11.86
CA ARG A 20 -24.20 -9.31 -12.38
C ARG A 20 -23.56 -8.08 -13.01
N ASP A 21 -24.15 -7.57 -14.09
CA ASP A 21 -23.65 -6.36 -14.78
C ASP A 21 -23.56 -5.13 -13.85
N GLN A 22 -24.33 -5.13 -12.76
CA GLN A 22 -24.30 -4.09 -11.73
C GLN A 22 -23.04 -4.20 -10.85
N ASP A 23 -22.53 -5.41 -10.65
CA ASP A 23 -21.37 -5.72 -9.80
C ASP A 23 -20.05 -5.71 -10.58
N ILE A 24 -20.11 -5.76 -11.91
CA ILE A 24 -18.95 -5.66 -12.80
C ILE A 24 -18.50 -4.19 -12.87
N PRO A 25 -17.20 -3.90 -12.62
CA PRO A 25 -16.68 -2.56 -12.81
C PRO A 25 -16.68 -2.14 -14.28
N LYS A 26 -17.11 -0.92 -14.55
CA LYS A 26 -17.37 -0.47 -15.93
C LYS A 26 -16.16 0.15 -16.64
N GLY A 27 -15.06 0.39 -15.93
CA GLY A 27 -13.85 0.97 -16.51
C GLY A 27 -12.86 1.45 -15.46
N SER A 28 -11.72 1.99 -15.90
CA SER A 28 -10.63 2.48 -15.03
C SER A 28 -11.04 3.60 -14.07
N ASP A 29 -12.09 4.34 -14.40
CA ASP A 29 -12.63 5.42 -13.56
C ASP A 29 -13.66 4.95 -12.53
N ASP A 30 -14.03 3.66 -12.54
CA ASP A 30 -14.94 3.08 -11.57
C ASP A 30 -14.32 3.12 -10.17
N GLU A 31 -15.01 3.74 -9.22
CA GLU A 31 -14.54 3.87 -7.83
C GLU A 31 -14.21 2.50 -7.21
N ARG A 32 -14.91 1.44 -7.60
CA ARG A 32 -14.64 0.08 -7.11
C ARG A 32 -13.32 -0.48 -7.63
N ILE A 33 -12.81 0.00 -8.77
CA ILE A 33 -11.44 -0.34 -9.22
C ILE A 33 -10.42 0.52 -8.48
N ARG A 34 -10.72 1.81 -8.29
CA ARG A 34 -9.84 2.74 -7.59
C ARG A 34 -9.61 2.32 -6.14
N SER A 35 -10.65 1.87 -5.46
CA SER A 35 -10.60 1.40 -4.06
C SER A 35 -10.06 -0.03 -3.89
N ARG A 36 -9.73 -0.77 -4.96
CA ARG A 36 -9.11 -2.11 -4.83
C ARG A 36 -7.70 -2.07 -4.28
N PHE A 37 -6.99 -0.96 -4.51
CA PHE A 37 -5.59 -0.82 -4.16
C PHE A 37 -5.43 0.40 -3.28
N ILE A 38 -4.96 0.18 -2.06
CA ILE A 38 -4.61 1.25 -1.14
C ILE A 38 -3.08 1.36 -1.16
N GLN A 39 -2.57 2.53 -1.52
CA GLN A 39 -1.16 2.81 -1.35
C GLN A 39 -0.90 3.07 0.13
N VAL A 40 -0.11 2.19 0.72
CA VAL A 40 0.17 2.23 2.16
C VAL A 40 1.35 3.14 2.48
N LEU A 41 2.36 3.16 1.61
CA LEU A 41 3.49 4.10 1.66
C LEU A 41 3.14 5.35 0.83
N LYS A 42 2.45 6.30 1.45
CA LYS A 42 2.18 7.62 0.85
C LYS A 42 3.36 8.54 1.13
N GLY A 43 3.63 9.51 0.25
CA GLY A 43 4.69 10.51 0.47
C GLY A 43 4.57 11.20 1.83
N GLU A 44 3.35 11.57 2.22
CA GLU A 44 3.07 12.16 3.54
C GLU A 44 3.45 11.22 4.71
N SER A 45 3.22 9.91 4.58
CA SER A 45 3.61 8.93 5.59
C SER A 45 5.13 8.81 5.72
N ILE A 46 5.88 9.03 4.63
CA ILE A 46 7.36 9.01 4.66
C ILE A 46 7.89 10.19 5.46
N ASP A 47 7.28 11.37 5.33
CA ASP A 47 7.67 12.54 6.12
C ASP A 47 7.46 12.30 7.62
N HIS A 48 6.43 11.56 7.99
CA HIS A 48 6.11 11.25 9.39
C HIS A 48 7.10 10.25 10.02
N LEU A 49 7.68 9.34 9.22
CA LEU A 49 8.79 8.49 9.66
C LEU A 49 10.02 9.32 10.03
N ARG A 50 10.21 10.49 9.39
CA ARG A 50 11.30 11.43 9.70
C ARG A 50 11.06 12.18 11.01
N THR A 51 9.81 12.51 11.33
CA THR A 51 9.47 13.39 12.46
C THR A 51 9.38 12.70 13.82
N ASN A 52 9.28 11.37 13.89
CA ASN A 52 9.30 10.65 15.19
C ASN A 52 10.66 10.77 15.93
N ALA A 53 11.68 11.31 15.26
CA ALA A 53 12.96 11.70 15.87
C ALA A 53 12.97 13.14 16.43
N THR A 54 11.84 13.85 16.47
CA THR A 54 11.80 15.27 16.86
C THR A 54 11.40 15.45 18.31
N THR A 55 12.27 15.00 19.22
CA THR A 55 12.32 15.52 20.59
C THR A 55 13.46 16.54 20.65
N THR A 56 13.25 17.73 20.07
CA THR A 56 13.89 19.05 20.34
C THR A 56 15.41 19.18 20.56
N GLU A 57 16.19 18.12 20.46
CA GLU A 57 17.64 18.15 20.40
C GLU A 57 18.01 17.71 18.99
N THR A 58 18.80 18.51 18.27
CA THR A 58 19.50 18.08 17.06
C THR A 58 20.39 16.90 17.44
N THR A 59 19.79 15.71 17.47
CA THR A 59 20.45 14.50 17.90
C THR A 59 21.46 14.12 16.82
N PRO A 60 22.64 13.59 17.21
CA PRO A 60 23.63 13.09 16.25
C PRO A 60 23.02 12.04 15.30
N LEU A 61 21.93 11.38 15.72
CA LEU A 61 21.16 10.46 14.90
C LEU A 61 20.56 11.14 13.67
N GLN A 62 20.00 12.35 13.81
CA GLN A 62 19.35 13.05 12.71
C GLN A 62 20.36 13.50 11.64
N GLN A 63 21.54 13.94 12.07
CA GLN A 63 22.66 14.25 11.16
C GLN A 63 23.13 13.00 10.40
N LEU A 64 23.24 11.86 11.09
CA LEU A 64 23.59 10.59 10.44
C LEU A 64 22.55 10.17 9.39
N TRP A 65 21.26 10.37 9.67
CA TRP A 65 20.21 10.13 8.68
C TRP A 65 20.34 11.06 7.48
N ASP A 66 20.50 12.36 7.70
CA ASP A 66 20.64 13.34 6.61
C ASP A 66 21.88 13.08 5.73
N GLU A 67 22.96 12.56 6.30
CA GLU A 67 24.19 12.20 5.56
C GLU A 67 24.06 10.89 4.77
N THR A 68 23.30 9.92 5.28
CA THR A 68 23.21 8.56 4.72
C THR A 68 22.07 8.40 3.71
N ILE A 69 20.97 9.14 3.86
CA ILE A 69 19.83 9.13 2.93
C ILE A 69 20.22 9.39 1.47
N PRO A 70 21.12 10.35 1.15
CA PRO A 70 21.55 10.59 -0.23
C PRO A 70 22.38 9.44 -0.81
N GLN A 71 22.98 8.61 0.04
CA GLN A 71 23.86 7.51 -0.34
C GLN A 71 23.09 6.20 -0.52
N ASP A 72 21.89 6.10 0.06
CA ASP A 72 21.05 4.92 -0.01
C ASP A 72 20.19 4.93 -1.28
N GLU A 73 20.66 4.24 -2.33
CA GLU A 73 19.94 4.07 -3.60
C GLU A 73 18.55 3.42 -3.41
N GLN A 74 18.44 2.47 -2.48
CA GLN A 74 17.18 1.77 -2.21
C GLN A 74 16.14 2.73 -1.63
N TYR A 75 16.55 3.58 -0.68
CA TYR A 75 15.66 4.60 -0.12
C TYR A 75 15.17 5.58 -1.20
N GLN A 76 16.06 6.04 -2.07
CA GLN A 76 15.72 6.98 -3.15
C GLN A 76 14.74 6.36 -4.17
N ASP A 77 14.97 5.10 -4.57
CA ASP A 77 14.08 4.39 -5.48
C ASP A 77 12.68 4.20 -4.89
N LEU A 78 12.60 3.87 -3.60
CA LEU A 78 11.33 3.72 -2.89
C LEU A 78 10.61 5.06 -2.74
N LEU A 79 11.34 6.13 -2.43
CA LEU A 79 10.81 7.50 -2.34
C LEU A 79 10.24 7.94 -3.70
N LYS A 80 10.98 7.68 -4.79
CA LYS A 80 10.51 7.97 -6.15
C LYS A 80 9.26 7.17 -6.49
N ALA A 81 9.25 5.87 -6.22
CA ALA A 81 8.08 5.03 -6.45
C ALA A 81 6.86 5.50 -5.63
N ALA A 82 7.07 5.95 -4.39
CA ALA A 82 6.01 6.48 -3.54
C ALA A 82 5.45 7.81 -4.06
N THR A 83 6.32 8.74 -4.49
CA THR A 83 5.92 10.05 -5.05
C THR A 83 5.21 9.90 -6.40
N GLU A 84 5.60 8.92 -7.22
CA GLU A 84 4.93 8.57 -8.48
C GLU A 84 3.63 7.77 -8.28
N ASN A 85 3.23 7.49 -7.03
CA ASN A 85 2.09 6.63 -6.68
C ASN A 85 2.14 5.25 -7.39
N ALA A 86 3.34 4.69 -7.51
CA ALA A 86 3.54 3.39 -8.11
C ALA A 86 2.83 2.30 -7.30
N ARG A 87 2.11 1.41 -8.01
CA ARG A 87 1.34 0.32 -7.37
C ARG A 87 2.18 -0.83 -6.85
N GLN A 88 3.46 -0.87 -7.21
CA GLN A 88 4.37 -1.96 -6.88
C GLN A 88 5.72 -1.39 -6.47
N VAL A 89 6.31 -2.01 -5.46
CA VAL A 89 7.70 -1.78 -5.08
C VAL A 89 8.60 -2.22 -6.25
N PRO A 90 9.70 -1.49 -6.55
CA PRO A 90 10.63 -1.88 -7.61
C PRO A 90 11.07 -3.35 -7.45
N ALA A 91 11.15 -4.07 -8.57
CA ALA A 91 11.40 -5.51 -8.57
C ALA A 91 12.74 -5.91 -7.94
N ALA A 92 13.68 -4.97 -7.81
CA ALA A 92 14.94 -5.13 -7.10
C ALA A 92 14.75 -5.40 -5.59
N TYR A 93 13.69 -4.88 -4.98
CA TYR A 93 13.48 -4.89 -3.53
C TYR A 93 12.36 -5.83 -3.09
N LYS A 94 12.16 -6.95 -3.81
CA LYS A 94 11.14 -7.97 -3.46
C LYS A 94 11.27 -8.60 -2.07
N HIS A 95 12.43 -8.45 -1.44
CA HIS A 95 12.72 -8.97 -0.10
C HIS A 95 12.38 -7.98 1.02
N LEU A 96 11.93 -6.76 0.68
CA LEU A 96 11.51 -5.77 1.66
C LEU A 96 10.28 -6.28 2.41
N LYS A 97 10.44 -6.51 3.71
CA LYS A 97 9.34 -6.91 4.59
C LYS A 97 8.75 -5.66 5.21
N LEU A 98 7.49 -5.40 4.91
CA LEU A 98 6.72 -4.35 5.56
C LEU A 98 5.72 -5.02 6.50
N SER A 99 5.69 -4.61 7.77
CA SER A 99 4.65 -5.04 8.70
C SER A 99 3.46 -4.08 8.60
N MET A 100 2.24 -4.60 8.72
CA MET A 100 1.03 -3.78 8.77
C MET A 100 0.99 -2.85 10.00
N THR A 101 1.76 -3.17 11.06
CA THR A 101 1.89 -2.30 12.25
C THR A 101 2.66 -1.02 11.97
N ASP A 102 3.55 -1.04 10.98
CA ASP A 102 4.49 0.04 10.71
C ASP A 102 3.94 1.00 9.64
N LEU A 103 2.68 0.77 9.27
CA LEU A 103 2.02 1.35 8.12
C LEU A 103 0.71 2.00 8.57
N SER A 104 0.47 3.23 8.11
CA SER A 104 -0.75 3.97 8.42
C SER A 104 -1.56 4.25 7.16
N THR A 105 -2.83 3.84 7.15
CA THR A 105 -3.77 4.19 6.09
C THR A 105 -4.53 5.46 6.50
N ALA A 106 -4.22 6.60 5.88
CA ALA A 106 -4.92 7.86 6.13
C ALA A 106 -6.38 7.90 5.61
N ASP A 107 -6.90 6.81 5.05
CA ASP A 107 -8.23 6.78 4.45
C ASP A 107 -9.28 6.34 5.48
N SER A 108 -10.04 7.30 6.00
CA SER A 108 -11.12 7.10 6.97
C SER A 108 -12.43 6.60 6.35
N ARG A 109 -12.45 6.27 5.05
CA ARG A 109 -13.65 5.82 4.31
C ARG A 109 -13.99 4.33 4.47
N LEU A 110 -13.32 3.62 5.37
CA LEU A 110 -13.56 2.20 5.65
C LEU A 110 -14.34 1.93 6.96
N LEU A 111 -15.00 2.96 7.52
CA LEU A 111 -15.98 2.83 8.61
C LEU A 111 -17.39 3.14 8.12
#